data_AF-A0AA37NQ55-F1
#
_entry.id   AF-A0AA37NQ55-F1
#
_cell.length_a   1.000
_cell.length_b   1.000
_cell.length_c   1.000
_cell.angle_alpha   90.00
_cell.angle_beta   90.00
_cell.angle_gamma   90.00
#
_symmetry.space_group_name_H-M   'P 1'
#
loop_
_entity.id
_entity.type
_entity.pdbx_description
1 polymer ?
#
loop_
_entity_poly.entity_id
_entity_poly.type
_entity_poly.pdbx_seq_one_letter_code
_entity_poly.pdbx_strand_id
1 'polypeptide(L)'
;MNSIITAPSDALHVQQIPELDNKLPANCIFNKGKTGCGATTLAIENRVPTLIAVPTVNLIKNKLPEHADLLGVYGGVTNQEIADYLKTHDR
;
A
#
# COMPACT_ATOMS: atom_id res chain seq x y z
N MET A 1 8.97 19.95 3.72
CA MET A 1 9.55 19.49 5.00
C MET A 1 8.98 18.09 5.22
N ASN A 2 9.79 17.04 5.09
CA ASN A 2 9.27 15.67 5.23
C ASN A 2 9.19 15.34 6.71
N SER A 3 7.98 15.24 7.26
CA SER A 3 7.77 14.80 8.64
C SER A 3 7.99 13.29 8.75
N ILE A 4 8.58 12.84 9.85
CA ILE A 4 8.64 11.42 10.22
C ILE A 4 7.59 11.19 11.29
N ILE A 5 6.66 10.27 11.04
CA ILE A 5 5.65 9.85 12.02
C ILE A 5 5.98 8.42 12.42
N THR A 6 6.11 8.17 13.72
CA THR A 6 6.40 6.84 14.25
C THR A 6 5.16 6.28 14.93
N ALA A 7 4.78 5.06 14.57
CA ALA A 7 3.69 4.35 15.22
C ALA A 7 4.00 4.14 16.72
N PRO A 8 3.00 4.26 17.61
CA PRO A 8 3.15 3.90 19.02
C PRO A 8 3.69 2.48 19.18
N SER A 9 4.56 2.26 20.19
CA SER A 9 5.24 0.96 20.38
C SER A 9 4.27 -0.19 20.74
N ASP A 10 3.15 0.15 21.36
CA ASP A 10 2.07 -0.75 21.77
C ASP A 10 1.09 -1.05 20.63
N ALA A 11 1.05 -0.24 19.57
CA ALA A 11 0.25 -0.53 18.39
C ALA A 11 0.73 -1.82 17.69
N LEU A 12 -0.23 -2.69 17.35
CA LEU A 12 0.00 -3.90 16.54
C LEU A 12 -0.39 -3.65 15.08
N HIS A 13 -1.50 -2.93 14.88
CA HIS A 13 -2.03 -2.56 13.57
C HIS A 13 -2.17 -1.05 13.43
N VAL A 14 -2.01 -0.54 12.21
CA VAL A 14 -2.16 0.91 11.91
C VAL A 14 -3.56 1.42 12.25
N GLN A 15 -4.57 0.57 12.08
CA GLN A 15 -5.97 0.83 12.40
C GLN A 15 -6.23 1.09 13.89
N GLN A 16 -5.30 0.68 14.76
CA GLN A 16 -5.43 0.90 16.21
C GLN A 16 -4.93 2.28 16.64
N ILE A 17 -4.30 3.05 15.75
CA ILE A 17 -3.76 4.37 16.04
C ILE A 17 -4.88 5.39 15.79
N PRO A 18 -5.53 5.94 16.84
CA PRO A 18 -6.73 6.77 16.67
C PRO A 18 -6.48 8.02 15.84
N GLU A 19 -5.27 8.58 15.92
CA GLU A 19 -4.86 9.79 15.19
C GLU A 19 -4.80 9.58 13.67
N LEU A 20 -4.72 8.32 13.23
CA LEU A 20 -4.64 7.98 11.81
C LEU A 20 -6.00 7.68 11.18
N ASP A 21 -7.07 7.53 11.95
CA ASP A 21 -8.44 7.32 11.45
C ASP A 21 -8.53 6.26 10.34
N ASN A 22 -7.94 5.08 10.57
CA ASN A 22 -7.86 3.98 9.61
C ASN A 22 -7.27 4.34 8.23
N LYS A 23 -6.43 5.39 8.16
CA LYS A 23 -5.78 5.84 6.93
C LYS A 23 -4.26 5.84 7.08
N LEU A 24 -3.57 5.82 5.95
CA LEU A 24 -2.15 6.09 5.92
C LEU A 24 -1.92 7.61 6.01
N PRO A 25 -0.96 8.07 6.83
CA PRO A 25 -0.63 9.48 6.89
C PRO A 25 0.02 9.92 5.56
N ALA A 26 -0.38 11.08 5.05
CA ALA A 26 0.12 11.63 3.80
C ALA A 26 1.35 12.54 4.00
N ASN A 27 2.14 12.72 2.95
CA ASN A 27 3.27 13.66 2.91
C ASN A 27 4.30 13.46 4.05
N CYS A 28 4.49 12.22 4.48
CA CYS A 28 5.39 11.87 5.58
C CYS A 28 6.12 10.55 5.31
N ILE A 29 7.15 10.29 6.12
CA ILE A 29 7.70 8.95 6.27
C ILE A 29 7.03 8.34 7.51
N PHE A 30 6.23 7.31 7.30
CA PHE A 30 5.60 6.59 8.39
C PHE A 30 6.44 5.39 8.83
N ASN A 31 7.11 5.51 9.96
CA ASN A 31 7.76 4.40 10.63
C ASN A 31 6.71 3.56 11.38
N LYS A 32 6.26 2.50 10.73
CA LYS A 32 5.23 1.59 11.26
C LYS A 32 5.69 0.70 12.43
N GLY A 33 6.98 0.67 12.77
CA GLY A 33 7.55 -0.08 13.90
C GLY A 33 7.56 -1.61 13.77
N LYS A 34 6.44 -2.24 13.37
CA LYS A 34 6.26 -3.69 13.27
C LYS A 34 5.87 -4.14 11.86
N THR A 35 6.27 -5.34 11.46
CA THR A 35 5.76 -6.01 10.25
C THR A 35 4.37 -6.59 10.51
N GLY A 36 3.59 -6.83 9.46
CA GLY A 36 2.22 -7.36 9.60
C GLY A 36 1.16 -6.38 10.14
N CYS A 37 1.50 -5.10 10.32
CA CYS A 37 0.61 -4.10 10.90
C CYS A 37 -0.54 -3.60 10.00
N GLY A 38 -0.73 -4.20 8.80
CA GLY A 38 -1.83 -3.85 7.88
C GLY A 38 -1.62 -2.60 7.01
N ALA A 39 -0.45 -1.97 7.02
CA ALA A 39 -0.19 -0.77 6.21
C ALA A 39 -0.41 -0.99 4.71
N THR A 40 0.06 -2.11 4.16
CA THR A 40 -0.16 -2.46 2.75
C THR A 40 -1.64 -2.72 2.45
N THR A 41 -2.36 -3.39 3.35
CA THR A 41 -3.80 -3.60 3.23
C THR A 41 -4.55 -2.26 3.17
N LEU A 42 -4.23 -1.32 4.05
CA LEU A 42 -4.78 0.05 3.99
C LEU A 42 -4.39 0.81 2.71
N ALA A 43 -3.20 0.55 2.15
CA ALA A 43 -2.78 1.12 0.88
C ALA A 43 -3.61 0.58 -0.30
N ILE A 44 -4.04 -0.68 -0.23
CA ILE A 44 -4.81 -1.36 -1.29
C ILE A 44 -6.30 -1.00 -1.21
N GLU A 45 -6.86 -0.97 0.00
CA GLU A 45 -8.30 -0.80 0.23
C GLU A 45 -8.75 0.67 0.25
N ASN A 46 -7.82 1.63 0.23
CA ASN A 46 -8.19 3.03 0.19
C ASN A 46 -8.80 3.42 -1.17
N ARG A 47 -9.44 4.61 -1.20
CA ARG A 47 -10.10 5.13 -2.40
C ARG A 47 -9.24 6.14 -3.17
N VAL A 48 -7.93 6.10 -3.00
CA VAL A 48 -6.97 7.01 -3.63
C VAL A 48 -6.09 6.20 -4.59
N PRO A 49 -5.85 6.67 -5.82
CA PRO A 49 -4.89 6.03 -6.71
C PRO A 49 -3.53 5.87 -6.00
N THR A 50 -3.11 4.62 -5.80
CA THR A 50 -1.96 4.29 -4.94
C THR A 50 -0.95 3.43 -5.69
N LEU A 51 0.31 3.86 -5.71
CA LEU A 51 1.44 3.04 -6.15
C LEU A 51 2.15 2.43 -4.94
N ILE A 52 2.23 1.10 -4.89
CA ILE A 52 2.90 0.37 -3.81
C ILE A 52 4.21 -0.20 -4.33
N ALA A 53 5.33 0.43 -3.97
CA ALA A 53 6.66 -0.09 -4.27
C ALA A 53 7.11 -1.06 -3.18
N VAL A 54 7.51 -2.28 -3.58
CA VAL A 54 8.02 -3.32 -2.68
C VAL A 54 9.38 -3.83 -3.16
N PRO A 55 10.25 -4.32 -2.25
CA PRO A 55 11.61 -4.70 -2.62
C PRO A 55 11.73 -6.02 -3.39
N THR A 56 10.69 -6.87 -3.39
CA THR A 56 10.76 -8.21 -4.01
C THR A 56 9.47 -8.57 -4.76
N VAL A 57 9.63 -9.34 -5.84
CA VAL A 57 8.52 -9.86 -6.66
C VAL A 57 7.61 -10.79 -5.86
N ASN A 58 8.17 -11.55 -4.92
CA ASN A 58 7.38 -12.48 -4.10
C ASN A 58 6.35 -11.74 -3.24
N LEU A 59 6.66 -10.53 -2.74
CA LEU A 59 5.69 -9.72 -2.01
C LEU A 59 4.50 -9.31 -2.88
N ILE A 60 4.74 -9.01 -4.16
CA ILE A 60 3.69 -8.71 -5.13
C ILE A 60 2.82 -9.96 -5.32
N LYS A 61 3.43 -11.09 -5.69
CA LYS A 61 2.72 -12.34 -5.96
C LYS A 61 1.91 -12.86 -4.78
N ASN A 62 2.40 -12.67 -3.55
CA ASN A 62 1.68 -13.07 -2.34
C ASN A 62 0.42 -12.24 -2.08
N LYS A 63 0.30 -11.04 -2.65
CA LYS A 63 -0.82 -10.12 -2.40
C LYS A 63 -1.89 -10.14 -3.48
N LEU A 64 -1.55 -10.52 -4.70
CA LEU A 64 -2.51 -10.60 -5.81
C LEU A 64 -3.72 -11.52 -5.52
N PRO A 65 -3.56 -12.73 -4.93
CA PRO A 65 -4.70 -13.61 -4.67
C PRO A 65 -5.70 -13.05 -3.65
N GLU A 66 -5.23 -12.19 -2.75
CA GLU A 66 -6.06 -11.55 -1.70
C GLU A 66 -6.83 -10.34 -2.24
N HIS A 67 -6.44 -9.79 -3.40
CA HIS A 67 -6.96 -8.52 -3.91
C HIS A 67 -7.09 -8.55 -5.43
N ALA A 68 -8.31 -8.77 -5.94
CA ALA A 68 -8.59 -8.90 -7.37
C ALA A 68 -8.34 -7.61 -8.18
N ASP A 69 -8.44 -6.44 -7.53
CA ASP A 69 -8.31 -5.12 -8.18
C ASP A 69 -6.84 -4.66 -8.32
N LEU A 70 -5.85 -5.50 -7.98
CA LEU A 70 -4.44 -5.15 -8.05
C LEU A 70 -3.78 -5.56 -9.36
N LEU A 71 -3.05 -4.62 -9.98
CA LEU A 71 -2.05 -4.93 -11.00
C LEU A 71 -0.69 -5.20 -10.37
N GLY A 72 -0.19 -6.43 -10.50
CA GLY A 72 1.17 -6.78 -10.11
C GLY A 72 2.18 -6.41 -11.19
N VAL A 73 2.97 -5.36 -10.98
CA VAL A 73 4.00 -4.93 -11.93
C VAL A 73 5.39 -5.48 -11.54
N TYR A 74 5.92 -6.38 -12.36
CA TYR A 74 7.28 -6.94 -12.22
C TYR A 74 7.83 -7.36 -13.59
N GLY A 75 9.04 -7.94 -13.63
CA GLY A 75 9.69 -8.33 -14.89
C GLY A 75 8.77 -9.13 -15.82
N GLY A 76 8.63 -8.64 -17.06
CA GLY A 76 7.73 -9.20 -18.07
C GLY A 76 6.44 -8.42 -18.30
N VAL A 77 6.02 -7.57 -17.35
CA VAL A 77 4.85 -6.69 -17.54
C VAL A 77 5.18 -5.57 -18.51
N THR A 78 4.30 -5.38 -19.50
CA THR A 78 4.45 -4.39 -20.56
C THR A 78 3.79 -3.07 -20.20
N ASN A 79 4.25 -1.99 -20.85
CA ASN A 79 3.59 -0.68 -20.72
C ASN A 79 2.13 -0.71 -21.19
N GLN A 80 1.80 -1.60 -22.12
CA GLN A 80 0.44 -1.76 -22.62
C GLN A 80 -0.49 -2.34 -21.53
N GLU A 81 -0.05 -3.37 -20.80
CA GLU A 81 -0.80 -3.93 -19.67
C GLU A 81 -1.05 -2.88 -18.58
N ILE A 82 -0.05 -2.05 -18.27
CA ILE A 82 -0.21 -0.94 -17.32
C ILE A 82 -1.23 0.08 -17.86
N ALA A 83 -1.14 0.47 -19.13
CA ALA A 83 -2.07 1.42 -19.73
C ALA A 83 -3.52 0.90 -19.76
N ASP A 84 -3.71 -0.39 -20.03
CA ASP A 84 -5.05 -0.99 -20.07
C ASP A 84 -5.66 -1.17 -18.68
N TYR A 85 -4.83 -1.46 -17.67
CA TYR A 85 -5.27 -1.39 -16.28
C TYR A 85 -5.74 0.03 -15.91
N LEU A 86 -4.97 1.06 -16.24
CA LEU A 86 -5.34 2.45 -15.95
C LEU A 86 -6.67 2.85 -16.62
N LYS A 87 -6.93 2.45 -17.87
CA LYS A 87 -8.19 2.74 -18.57
C LYS A 87 -9.41 2.06 -17.95
N THR A 88 -9.23 0.86 -17.39
CA THR A 88 -10.33 0.07 -16.80
C THR A 88 -10.57 0.40 -15.33
N HIS A 89 -9.66 1.15 -14.70
CA HIS A 89 -9.68 1.53 -13.30
C HIS A 89 -9.66 3.06 -13.09
N ASP A 90 -9.96 3.84 -14.14
CA ASP A 90 -10.19 5.28 -14.05
C ASP A 90 -11.54 5.50 -13.34
N ARG A 91 -11.49 5.75 -12.03
CA ARG A 91 -12.65 5.94 -11.15
C ARG A 91 -12.85 7.41 -10.81
#